data_AF-A0A811L940-F1
#
_entry.id   AF-A0A811L940-F1
#
_cell.length_a   1.000
_cell.length_b   1.000
_cell.length_c   1.000
_cell.angle_alpha   90.00
_cell.angle_beta   90.00
_cell.angle_gamma   90.00
#
_symmetry.space_group_name_H-M   'P 1'
#
loop_
_entity.id
_entity.type
_entity.pdbx_description
1 polymer ?
#
loop_
_entity_poly.entity_id
_entity_poly.type
_entity_poly.pdbx_seq_one_letter_code
_entity_poly.pdbx_strand_id
1 'polypeptide(L)'
;MKISNKLFLSAFFHPATEFCLYLQQRQLFIDYYHYLKLIKYFFCFLDHITAVFVEFKFYILAIERVIALKRRKSEDMPIANVPGKLLGVTFLIVTFEIVLKTILYCCFDTADSFEIRFEKGITLSRSPRFFLFGYCALYSSLFLGVILLKYTKRYVKQLRLASESLTESFELSQTKSIVRLISSLLLLYIGCCLLCLPTGILTFYISFFEYMSIWDTVYDTMVKTNYFILSCYTLSSVIYAFHRFGVIRNRHVSVTIDEVVDEQKLHFDYLADSWASVKHKKSLP
;
A
#
# COMPACT_ATOMS: atom_id res chain seq x y z
N MET A 1 -6.87 -10.09 -13.78
CA MET A 1 -6.18 -9.15 -12.86
C MET A 1 -5.29 -9.95 -11.89
N LYS A 2 -4.02 -10.17 -12.25
CA LYS A 2 -3.03 -10.96 -11.47
C LYS A 2 -2.27 -10.08 -10.45
N ILE A 3 -2.98 -9.48 -9.50
CA ILE A 3 -2.38 -8.63 -8.44
C ILE A 3 -2.28 -9.37 -7.10
N SER A 4 -3.02 -10.47 -6.93
CA SER A 4 -3.11 -11.22 -5.67
C SER A 4 -1.80 -11.81 -5.16
N ASN A 5 -0.84 -12.15 -6.04
CA ASN A 5 0.41 -12.79 -5.63
C ASN A 5 1.47 -11.81 -5.08
N LYS A 6 1.26 -10.49 -5.21
CA LYS A 6 2.30 -9.49 -4.88
C LYS A 6 2.25 -8.97 -3.43
N LEU A 7 1.15 -9.21 -2.71
CA LEU A 7 0.95 -8.78 -1.31
C LEU A 7 1.39 -9.83 -0.27
N PHE A 8 1.68 -11.06 -0.70
CA PHE A 8 2.06 -12.18 0.19
C PHE A 8 3.49 -12.06 0.75
N LEU A 9 4.33 -11.28 0.07
CA LEU A 9 5.78 -11.38 0.19
C LEU A 9 6.33 -10.77 1.50
N SER A 10 5.76 -9.67 2.01
CA SER A 10 6.27 -9.01 3.23
C SER A 10 6.12 -9.84 4.50
N ALA A 11 5.03 -10.60 4.64
CA ALA A 11 4.78 -11.43 5.82
C ALA A 11 5.73 -12.64 5.92
N PHE A 12 6.34 -13.02 4.80
CA PHE A 12 7.23 -14.18 4.72
C PHE A 12 8.70 -13.80 4.87
N PHE A 13 9.10 -12.63 4.37
CA PHE A 13 10.52 -12.27 4.30
C PHE A 13 11.13 -11.88 5.64
N HIS A 14 10.39 -11.21 6.53
CA HIS A 14 10.93 -10.89 7.86
C HIS A 14 11.18 -12.16 8.70
N PRO A 15 10.24 -13.11 8.84
CA PRO A 15 10.49 -14.39 9.51
C PRO A 15 11.59 -15.24 8.82
N ALA A 16 11.68 -15.21 7.49
CA ALA A 16 12.74 -15.91 6.77
C ALA A 16 14.13 -15.32 7.06
N THR A 17 14.23 -13.99 7.19
CA THR A 17 15.47 -13.31 7.56
C THR A 17 15.91 -13.67 8.98
N GLU A 18 14.98 -13.68 9.93
CA GLU A 18 15.22 -14.10 11.33
C GLU A 18 15.59 -15.59 11.42
N PHE A 19 14.97 -16.45 10.60
CA PHE A 19 15.32 -17.87 10.53
C PHE A 19 16.74 -18.08 9.99
N CYS A 20 17.14 -17.33 8.96
CA CYS A 20 18.52 -17.35 8.46
C CYS A 20 19.53 -16.86 9.52
N LEU A 21 19.20 -15.82 10.28
CA LEU A 21 20.00 -15.34 11.41
C LEU A 21 20.14 -16.42 12.50
N TYR A 22 19.06 -17.10 12.84
CA TYR A 22 19.06 -18.20 13.81
C TYR A 22 19.97 -19.35 13.37
N LEU A 23 19.87 -19.77 12.10
CA LEU A 23 20.73 -20.80 11.52
C LEU A 23 22.21 -20.41 11.54
N GLN A 24 22.52 -19.14 11.28
CA GLN A 24 23.87 -18.60 11.30
C GLN A 24 24.45 -18.56 12.73
N GLN A 25 23.67 -18.11 13.71
CA GLN A 25 24.08 -18.04 15.12
C GLN A 25 24.33 -19.42 15.73
N ARG A 26 23.54 -20.43 15.33
CA ARG A 26 23.68 -21.80 15.81
C ARG A 26 24.83 -22.58 15.14
N GLN A 27 25.54 -21.98 14.18
CA GLN A 27 26.62 -22.61 13.40
C GLN A 27 26.24 -24.00 12.83
N LEU A 28 24.96 -24.21 12.53
CA LEU A 28 24.46 -25.53 12.12
C LEU A 28 25.03 -25.99 10.76
N PHE A 29 25.50 -25.04 9.94
CA PHE A 29 26.07 -25.30 8.62
C PHE A 29 27.33 -24.44 8.40
N ILE A 30 28.46 -24.85 8.98
CA ILE A 30 29.73 -24.13 8.91
C ILE A 30 30.24 -24.00 7.46
N ASP A 31 30.13 -25.07 6.66
CA ASP A 31 30.60 -25.09 5.26
C ASP A 31 29.77 -24.20 4.32
N TYR A 32 28.54 -23.87 4.70
CA TYR A 32 27.62 -23.06 3.89
C TYR A 32 27.45 -21.63 4.40
N TYR A 33 28.32 -21.19 5.33
CA TYR A 33 28.22 -19.89 5.99
C TYR A 33 28.13 -18.72 4.99
N HIS A 34 28.94 -18.75 3.92
CA HIS A 34 28.92 -17.72 2.89
C HIS A 34 27.61 -17.68 2.09
N TYR A 35 27.06 -18.85 1.74
CA TYR A 35 25.78 -18.95 1.04
C TYR A 35 24.61 -18.49 1.90
N LEU A 36 24.59 -18.89 3.18
CA LEU A 36 23.58 -18.45 4.14
C LEU A 36 23.59 -16.92 4.33
N LYS A 37 24.78 -16.32 4.36
CA LYS A 37 24.94 -14.86 4.46
C LYS A 37 24.43 -14.13 3.21
N LEU A 38 24.68 -14.66 2.02
CA LEU A 38 24.14 -14.11 0.78
C LEU A 38 22.61 -14.20 0.74
N ILE A 39 22.05 -15.34 1.16
CA ILE A 39 20.59 -15.55 1.27
C ILE A 39 19.98 -14.57 2.28
N LYS A 40 20.63 -14.35 3.44
CA LYS A 40 20.22 -13.35 4.44
C LYS A 40 20.12 -11.97 3.80
N TYR A 41 21.16 -11.51 3.11
CA TYR A 41 21.13 -10.19 2.48
C TYR A 41 20.07 -10.06 1.39
N PHE A 42 19.83 -11.13 0.63
CA PHE A 42 18.76 -11.16 -0.35
C PHE A 42 17.38 -11.02 0.32
N PHE A 43 17.13 -11.70 1.43
CA PHE A 43 15.88 -11.52 2.17
C PHE A 43 15.76 -10.15 2.81
N CYS A 44 16.84 -9.58 3.38
CA CYS A 44 16.84 -8.21 3.87
C CYS A 44 16.47 -7.20 2.76
N PHE A 45 17.01 -7.39 1.56
CA PHE A 45 16.72 -6.55 0.40
C PHE A 45 15.25 -6.64 -0.02
N LEU A 46 14.72 -7.86 -0.10
CA LEU A 46 13.32 -8.08 -0.41
C LEU A 46 12.40 -7.53 0.69
N ASP A 47 12.73 -7.74 1.95
CA ASP A 47 11.98 -7.22 3.09
C ASP A 47 11.87 -5.69 3.02
N HIS A 48 13.00 -5.00 2.81
CA HIS A 48 13.03 -3.54 2.65
C HIS A 48 12.15 -3.09 1.48
N ILE A 49 12.28 -3.71 0.31
CA ILE A 49 11.41 -3.41 -0.84
C ILE A 49 9.95 -3.58 -0.47
N THR A 50 9.59 -4.69 0.16
CA THR A 50 8.19 -4.94 0.51
C THR A 50 7.64 -3.97 1.54
N ALA A 51 8.44 -3.58 2.54
CA ALA A 51 8.07 -2.56 3.53
C ALA A 51 7.74 -1.23 2.84
N VAL A 52 8.62 -0.77 1.95
CA VAL A 52 8.42 0.47 1.18
C VAL A 52 7.19 0.35 0.27
N PHE A 53 6.95 -0.80 -0.39
CA PHE A 53 5.72 -0.99 -1.16
C PHE A 53 4.46 -0.88 -0.30
N VAL A 54 4.48 -1.37 0.94
CA VAL A 54 3.33 -1.27 1.84
C VAL A 54 3.11 0.18 2.29
N GLU A 55 4.18 0.94 2.53
CA GLU A 55 4.11 2.37 2.84
C GLU A 55 3.58 3.18 1.66
N PHE A 56 4.05 2.92 0.43
CA PHE A 56 3.69 3.69 -0.76
C PHE A 56 2.43 3.21 -1.50
N LYS A 57 1.79 2.12 -1.07
CA LYS A 57 0.62 1.56 -1.79
C LYS A 57 -0.51 2.57 -2.03
N PHE A 58 -0.76 3.50 -1.10
CA PHE A 58 -1.81 4.51 -1.26
C PHE A 58 -1.38 5.64 -2.18
N TYR A 59 -0.09 5.96 -2.28
CA TYR A 59 0.45 6.86 -3.30
C TYR A 59 0.27 6.26 -4.69
N ILE A 60 0.62 4.98 -4.85
CA ILE A 60 0.46 4.25 -6.12
C ILE A 60 -1.01 4.26 -6.55
N LEU A 61 -1.90 3.93 -5.62
CA LEU A 61 -3.34 3.92 -5.87
C LEU A 61 -3.89 5.32 -6.17
N ALA A 62 -3.37 6.36 -5.50
CA ALA A 62 -3.72 7.75 -5.77
C ALA A 62 -3.35 8.18 -7.20
N ILE A 63 -2.10 7.92 -7.60
CA ILE A 63 -1.60 8.25 -8.93
C ILE A 63 -2.37 7.49 -10.00
N GLU A 64 -2.61 6.19 -9.79
CA GLU A 64 -3.41 5.36 -10.69
C GLU A 64 -4.81 5.98 -10.92
N ARG A 65 -5.48 6.38 -9.85
CA ARG A 65 -6.83 6.96 -9.94
C ARG A 65 -6.81 8.32 -10.63
N VAL A 66 -5.85 9.19 -10.33
CA VAL A 66 -5.72 10.48 -11.02
C VAL A 66 -5.47 10.30 -12.52
N ILE A 67 -4.60 9.37 -12.90
CA ILE A 67 -4.32 9.06 -14.32
C ILE A 67 -5.57 8.50 -15.01
N ALA A 68 -6.28 7.56 -14.36
CA ALA A 68 -7.51 6.99 -14.90
C ALA A 68 -8.59 8.07 -15.12
N LEU A 69 -8.76 9.00 -14.18
CA LEU A 69 -9.71 10.09 -14.30
C LEU A 69 -9.34 11.06 -15.43
N LYS A 70 -8.05 11.36 -15.63
CA LYS A 70 -7.59 12.24 -16.73
C LYS A 70 -7.76 11.58 -18.10
N ARG A 71 -7.45 10.29 -18.23
CA ARG A 71 -7.54 9.53 -19.49
C ARG A 71 -8.97 9.25 -19.93
N ARG A 72 -9.94 9.33 -19.02
CA ARG A 72 -11.37 9.19 -19.34
C ARG A 72 -11.88 10.20 -20.38
N LYS A 73 -11.17 11.30 -20.60
CA LYS A 73 -11.50 12.31 -21.64
C LYS A 73 -10.90 12.01 -23.02
N SER A 74 -10.04 11.00 -23.16
CA SER A 74 -9.41 10.62 -24.42
C SER A 74 -9.76 9.15 -24.72
N GLU A 75 -10.86 8.92 -25.44
CA GLU A 75 -11.46 7.59 -25.66
C GLU A 75 -10.60 6.58 -26.44
N ASP A 76 -9.50 6.98 -27.09
CA ASP A 76 -8.89 6.16 -28.15
C ASP A 76 -7.60 5.40 -27.80
N MET A 77 -7.13 5.38 -26.55
CA MET A 77 -5.90 4.63 -26.23
C MET A 77 -6.17 3.33 -25.47
N PRO A 78 -5.64 2.19 -25.93
CA PRO A 78 -5.76 0.94 -25.20
C PRO A 78 -5.21 1.13 -23.79
N ILE A 79 -5.92 0.55 -22.80
CA ILE A 79 -5.58 0.57 -21.38
C ILE A 79 -4.25 -0.18 -21.21
N ALA A 80 -3.14 0.51 -21.52
CA ALA A 80 -1.81 0.01 -21.26
C ALA A 80 -1.73 -0.31 -19.77
N ASN A 81 -0.95 -1.33 -19.41
CA ASN A 81 -0.83 -1.86 -18.05
C ASN A 81 -0.17 -0.85 -17.08
N VAL A 82 -0.83 0.30 -16.82
CA VAL A 82 -0.35 1.44 -16.01
C VAL A 82 0.03 0.99 -14.60
N PRO A 83 -0.76 0.14 -13.90
CA PRO A 83 -0.37 -0.34 -12.57
C PRO A 83 0.93 -1.17 -12.62
N GLY A 84 1.10 -1.99 -13.65
CA GLY A 84 2.33 -2.77 -13.84
C GLY A 84 3.56 -1.88 -14.07
N LYS A 85 3.41 -0.85 -14.90
CA LYS A 85 4.47 0.14 -15.15
C LYS A 85 4.82 0.94 -13.90
N LEU A 86 3.81 1.38 -13.14
CA LEU A 86 4.01 2.15 -11.91
C LEU A 86 4.73 1.32 -10.84
N LEU A 87 4.35 0.04 -10.70
CA LEU A 87 5.05 -0.91 -9.81
C LEU A 87 6.50 -1.12 -10.24
N GLY A 88 6.77 -1.28 -11.54
CA GLY A 88 8.13 -1.44 -12.06
C GLY A 88 9.00 -0.21 -11.81
N VAL A 89 8.47 0.99 -12.06
CA VAL A 89 9.16 2.25 -11.75
C VAL A 89 9.42 2.39 -10.26
N THR A 90 8.43 2.09 -9.41
CA THR A 90 8.59 2.13 -7.95
C THR A 90 9.68 1.15 -7.50
N PHE A 91 9.68 -0.08 -8.01
CA PHE A 91 10.71 -1.07 -7.71
C PHE A 91 12.12 -0.58 -8.05
N LEU A 92 12.30 0.05 -9.21
CA LEU A 92 13.58 0.62 -9.62
C LEU A 92 14.01 1.78 -8.72
N ILE A 93 13.09 2.68 -8.37
CA ILE A 93 13.37 3.80 -7.46
C ILE A 93 13.82 3.28 -6.09
N VAL A 94 13.11 2.30 -5.53
CA VAL A 94 13.47 1.72 -4.23
C VAL A 94 14.79 0.97 -4.29
N THR A 95 15.03 0.21 -5.37
CA THR A 95 16.33 -0.45 -5.57
C THR A 95 17.47 0.57 -5.64
N PHE A 96 17.27 1.67 -6.36
CA PHE A 96 18.27 2.74 -6.45
C PHE A 96 18.50 3.42 -5.10
N GLU A 97 17.44 3.67 -4.33
CA GLU A 97 17.53 4.20 -2.97
C GLU A 97 18.34 3.28 -2.06
N ILE A 98 18.07 1.97 -2.05
CA ILE A 98 18.83 0.99 -1.25
C ILE A 98 20.31 0.99 -1.64
N VAL A 99 20.62 1.01 -2.95
CA VAL A 99 22.00 1.06 -3.44
C VAL A 99 22.69 2.35 -2.99
N LEU A 100 22.05 3.50 -3.18
CA LEU A 100 22.59 4.80 -2.77
C LEU A 100 22.83 4.84 -1.25
N LYS A 101 21.85 4.41 -0.46
CA LYS A 101 21.96 4.31 1.00
C LYS A 101 23.10 3.40 1.41
N THR A 102 23.24 2.24 0.78
CA THR A 102 24.33 1.29 1.07
C THR A 102 25.69 1.88 0.74
N ILE A 103 25.83 2.58 -0.39
CA ILE A 103 27.07 3.30 -0.74
C ILE A 103 27.39 4.35 0.33
N LEU A 104 26.39 5.15 0.76
CA LEU A 104 26.60 6.17 1.77
C LEU A 104 27.09 5.57 3.11
N TYR A 105 26.47 4.51 3.61
CA TYR A 105 26.94 3.84 4.84
C TYR A 105 28.33 3.22 4.67
N CYS A 106 28.62 2.59 3.54
CA CYS A 106 29.93 1.97 3.30
C CYS A 106 31.06 3.00 3.15
N CYS A 107 30.78 4.19 2.60
CA CYS A 107 31.78 5.23 2.37
C CYS A 107 31.98 6.17 3.56
N PHE A 108 30.90 6.52 4.29
CA PHE A 108 30.94 7.59 5.29
C PHE A 108 30.83 7.13 6.74
N ASP A 109 30.27 5.94 7.02
CA ASP A 109 30.32 5.37 8.36
C ASP A 109 31.68 4.68 8.54
N THR A 110 32.54 5.21 9.41
CA THR A 110 33.88 4.64 9.67
C THR A 110 33.98 3.96 11.02
N ALA A 111 32.94 4.04 11.85
CA ALA A 111 32.95 3.49 13.21
C ALA A 111 32.79 1.97 13.21
N ASP A 112 32.01 1.43 12.27
CA ASP A 112 31.63 0.02 12.24
C ASP A 112 32.39 -0.82 11.21
N SER A 113 32.41 -2.13 11.43
CA SER A 113 32.94 -3.09 10.45
C SER A 113 32.14 -3.04 9.14
N PHE A 114 32.79 -3.40 8.03
CA PHE A 114 32.15 -3.37 6.71
C PHE A 114 30.84 -4.17 6.66
N GLU A 115 30.78 -5.30 7.37
CA GLU A 115 29.59 -6.16 7.40
C GLU A 115 28.39 -5.50 8.06
N ILE A 116 28.62 -4.78 9.15
CA ILE A 116 27.58 -4.04 9.88
C ILE A 116 27.11 -2.86 9.04
N ARG A 117 28.03 -2.16 8.37
CA ARG A 117 27.70 -1.03 7.47
C ARG A 117 26.87 -1.47 6.27
N PHE A 118 27.23 -2.61 5.68
CA PHE A 118 26.47 -3.20 4.58
C PHE A 118 25.07 -3.62 5.03
N GLU A 119 24.95 -4.24 6.20
CA GLU A 119 23.65 -4.61 6.78
C GLU A 119 22.79 -3.37 7.10
N LYS A 120 23.37 -2.30 7.65
CA LYS A 120 22.69 -1.00 7.86
C LYS A 120 22.18 -0.37 6.55
N GLY A 121 22.95 -0.51 5.47
CA GLY A 121 22.57 -0.03 4.14
C GLY A 121 21.35 -0.74 3.59
N ILE A 122 21.36 -2.08 3.62
CA ILE A 122 20.31 -2.91 3.03
C ILE A 122 19.04 -2.92 3.88
N THR A 123 19.17 -2.91 5.21
CA THR A 123 18.01 -3.02 6.12
C THR A 123 17.40 -1.66 6.45
N LEU A 124 16.07 -1.62 6.60
CA LEU A 124 15.35 -0.42 7.06
C LEU A 124 15.57 -0.18 8.56
N SER A 125 15.55 -1.26 9.34
CA SER A 125 15.41 -1.24 10.80
C SER A 125 16.70 -1.00 11.58
N ARG A 126 17.88 -1.13 10.99
CA ARG A 126 19.15 -0.97 11.73
C ARG A 126 19.49 0.47 12.11
N SER A 127 18.86 1.46 11.47
CA SER A 127 19.09 2.88 11.76
C SER A 127 17.79 3.51 12.27
N PRO A 128 17.71 3.93 13.56
CA PRO A 128 16.51 4.53 14.14
C PRO A 128 16.01 5.75 13.36
N ARG A 129 16.95 6.58 12.89
CA ARG A 129 16.64 7.78 12.08
C ARG A 129 16.02 7.42 10.74
N PHE A 130 16.52 6.36 10.09
CA PHE A 130 15.97 5.90 8.82
C PHE A 130 14.60 5.25 9.01
N PHE A 131 14.44 4.50 10.11
CA PHE A 131 13.17 3.91 10.48
C PHE A 131 12.10 4.98 10.82
N LEU A 132 12.50 6.10 11.43
CA LEU A 132 11.65 7.27 11.64
C LEU A 132 11.16 7.88 10.31
N PHE A 133 12.01 7.93 9.28
CA PHE A 133 11.59 8.37 7.95
C PHE A 133 10.50 7.46 7.36
N GLY A 134 10.61 6.14 7.57
CA GLY A 134 9.55 5.17 7.23
C GLY A 134 8.22 5.48 7.91
N TYR A 135 8.24 5.83 9.21
CA TYR A 135 7.02 6.31 9.90
C TYR A 135 6.43 7.57 9.26
N CYS A 136 7.26 8.56 8.92
CA CYS A 136 6.79 9.77 8.25
C CYS A 136 6.10 9.43 6.91
N ALA A 137 6.71 8.54 6.12
CA ALA A 137 6.15 8.06 4.85
C ALA A 137 4.84 7.27 5.05
N LEU A 138 4.77 6.44 6.10
CA LEU A 138 3.58 5.68 6.49
C LEU A 138 2.40 6.62 6.81
N TYR A 139 2.61 7.62 7.68
CA TYR A 139 1.55 8.56 8.07
C TYR A 139 1.16 9.51 6.93
N SER A 140 2.12 9.93 6.09
CA SER A 140 1.81 10.75 4.92
C SER A 140 1.00 9.97 3.88
N SER A 141 1.33 8.69 3.66
CA SER A 141 0.56 7.83 2.75
C SER A 141 -0.85 7.55 3.27
N LEU A 142 -1.02 7.38 4.58
CA LEU A 142 -2.31 7.25 5.24
C LEU A 142 -3.19 8.48 4.98
N PHE A 143 -2.64 9.68 5.22
CA PHE A 143 -3.36 10.94 5.05
C PHE A 143 -3.78 11.13 3.59
N LEU A 144 -2.87 10.87 2.64
CA LEU A 144 -3.19 10.92 1.21
C LEU A 144 -4.28 9.91 0.84
N GLY A 145 -4.20 8.67 1.35
CA GLY A 145 -5.19 7.63 1.11
C GLY A 145 -6.59 8.02 1.58
N VAL A 146 -6.70 8.66 2.76
CA VAL A 146 -7.97 9.19 3.29
C VAL A 146 -8.52 10.31 2.40
N ILE A 147 -7.68 11.28 2.03
CA ILE A 147 -8.09 12.40 1.17
C ILE A 147 -8.58 11.88 -0.18
N LEU A 148 -7.81 11.00 -0.82
CA LEU A 148 -8.13 10.48 -2.13
C LEU A 148 -9.43 9.68 -2.12
N LEU A 149 -9.66 8.85 -1.10
CA LEU A 149 -10.91 8.10 -1.00
C LEU A 149 -12.12 9.03 -0.79
N LYS A 150 -11.99 10.08 0.02
CA LYS A 150 -13.05 11.10 0.17
C LYS A 150 -13.31 11.82 -1.15
N TYR A 151 -12.25 12.25 -1.84
CA TYR A 151 -12.34 12.92 -3.13
C TYR A 151 -13.00 12.02 -4.18
N THR A 152 -12.54 10.78 -4.32
CA THR A 152 -13.07 9.81 -5.28
C THR A 152 -14.54 9.49 -5.02
N LYS A 153 -14.94 9.31 -3.75
CA LYS A 153 -16.36 9.07 -3.39
C LYS A 153 -17.25 10.25 -3.82
N ARG A 154 -16.82 11.49 -3.58
CA ARG A 154 -17.55 12.70 -3.99
C ARG A 154 -17.61 12.82 -5.51
N TYR A 155 -16.48 12.62 -6.18
CA TYR A 155 -16.37 12.75 -7.63
C TYR A 155 -17.21 11.71 -8.37
N VAL A 156 -17.19 10.44 -7.93
CA VAL A 156 -18.05 9.37 -8.49
C VAL A 156 -19.54 9.69 -8.30
N LYS A 157 -19.93 10.27 -7.15
CA LYS A 157 -21.32 10.70 -6.92
C LYS A 157 -21.75 11.79 -7.90
N GLN A 158 -20.88 12.76 -8.17
CA GLN A 158 -21.14 13.83 -9.13
C GLN A 158 -21.23 13.31 -10.57
N LEU A 159 -20.28 12.46 -10.99
CA LEU A 159 -20.27 11.88 -12.33
C LEU A 159 -21.47 10.98 -12.63
N ARG A 160 -21.97 10.24 -11.64
CA ARG A 160 -23.16 9.38 -11.84
C ARG A 160 -24.43 10.19 -12.10
N LEU A 161 -24.52 11.43 -11.61
CA LEU A 161 -25.63 12.33 -11.92
C LEU A 161 -25.53 12.89 -13.33
N ALA A 162 -24.33 12.93 -13.91
CA ALA A 162 -24.04 13.48 -15.23
C ALA A 162 -23.76 12.41 -16.30
N SER A 163 -23.89 11.11 -15.98
CA SER A 163 -23.53 10.04 -16.92
C SER A 163 -24.59 9.90 -18.02
N GLU A 164 -24.17 10.04 -19.28
CA GLU A 164 -25.06 10.01 -20.44
C GLU A 164 -25.08 8.63 -21.14
N SER A 165 -24.06 7.78 -20.92
CA SER A 165 -23.92 6.49 -21.61
C SER A 165 -23.93 5.27 -20.66
N LEU A 166 -24.41 4.14 -21.20
CA LEU A 166 -24.53 2.86 -20.49
C LEU A 166 -23.17 2.28 -20.10
N THR A 167 -22.17 2.44 -20.98
CA THR A 167 -20.77 2.06 -20.74
C THR A 167 -20.17 2.87 -19.60
N GLU A 168 -20.42 4.18 -19.55
CA GLU A 168 -19.92 5.05 -18.49
C GLU A 168 -20.53 4.69 -17.12
N SER A 169 -21.82 4.39 -17.09
CA SER A 169 -22.53 3.94 -15.89
C SER A 169 -21.98 2.60 -15.36
N PHE A 170 -21.64 1.66 -16.26
CA PHE A 170 -21.01 0.40 -15.89
C PHE A 170 -19.62 0.60 -15.26
N GLU A 171 -18.77 1.45 -15.87
CA GLU A 171 -17.46 1.80 -15.29
C GLU A 171 -17.56 2.50 -13.94
N LEU A 172 -18.54 3.40 -13.76
CA LEU A 172 -18.79 4.09 -12.50
C LEU A 172 -19.25 3.10 -11.41
N SER A 173 -20.08 2.13 -11.76
CA SER A 173 -20.51 1.06 -10.85
C SER A 173 -19.35 0.17 -10.40
N GLN A 174 -18.45 -0.20 -11.34
CA GLN A 174 -17.21 -0.91 -11.01
C GLN A 174 -16.31 -0.08 -10.09
N THR A 175 -16.16 1.21 -10.38
CA THR A 175 -15.38 2.13 -9.55
C THR A 175 -15.97 2.27 -8.15
N LYS A 176 -17.31 2.38 -8.00
CA LYS A 176 -18.00 2.41 -6.69
C LYS A 176 -17.71 1.13 -5.88
N SER A 177 -17.75 -0.03 -6.55
CA SER A 177 -17.44 -1.33 -5.93
C SER A 177 -15.98 -1.42 -5.46
N ILE A 178 -15.03 -0.98 -6.28
CA ILE A 178 -13.60 -0.95 -5.95
C ILE A 178 -13.33 0.04 -4.80
N VAL A 179 -13.93 1.23 -4.83
CA VAL A 179 -13.79 2.23 -3.77
C VAL A 179 -14.30 1.70 -2.43
N ARG A 180 -15.41 0.94 -2.41
CA ARG A 180 -15.92 0.30 -1.20
C ARG A 180 -14.89 -0.69 -0.63
N LEU A 181 -14.30 -1.51 -1.48
CA LEU A 181 -13.27 -2.47 -1.10
C LEU A 181 -12.01 -1.80 -0.55
N ILE A 182 -11.50 -0.78 -1.25
CA ILE A 182 -10.33 0.00 -0.80
C ILE A 182 -10.64 0.72 0.52
N SER A 183 -11.88 1.18 0.73
CA SER A 183 -12.29 1.81 1.99
C SER A 183 -12.18 0.87 3.19
N SER A 184 -12.55 -0.40 3.05
CA SER A 184 -12.39 -1.41 4.11
C SER A 184 -10.91 -1.71 4.39
N LEU A 185 -10.09 -1.84 3.33
CA LEU A 185 -8.65 -2.03 3.48
C LEU A 185 -7.96 -0.82 4.12
N LEU A 186 -8.39 0.40 3.79
CA LEU A 186 -7.88 1.62 4.43
C LEU A 186 -8.25 1.65 5.91
N LEU A 187 -9.45 1.22 6.30
CA LEU A 187 -9.84 1.17 7.73
C LEU A 187 -8.96 0.22 8.52
N LEU A 188 -8.70 -0.98 7.98
CA LEU A 188 -7.74 -1.92 8.57
C LEU A 188 -6.34 -1.31 8.68
N TYR A 189 -5.92 -0.56 7.66
CA TYR A 189 -4.62 0.12 7.66
C TYR A 189 -4.56 1.28 8.67
N ILE A 190 -5.64 2.04 8.86
CA ILE A 190 -5.74 3.05 9.94
C ILE A 190 -5.55 2.37 11.29
N GLY A 191 -6.25 1.27 11.55
CA GLY A 191 -6.09 0.50 12.78
C GLY A 191 -4.64 0.04 13.01
N CYS A 192 -3.99 -0.47 11.96
CA CYS A 192 -2.57 -0.83 11.97
C CYS A 192 -1.67 0.38 12.32
N CYS A 193 -1.89 1.54 11.70
CA CYS A 193 -1.10 2.75 11.98
C CYS A 193 -1.28 3.23 13.43
N LEU A 194 -2.50 3.14 13.97
CA LEU A 194 -2.77 3.49 15.38
C LEU A 194 -2.00 2.57 16.34
N LEU A 195 -1.92 1.27 16.04
CA LEU A 195 -1.13 0.33 16.84
C LEU A 195 0.38 0.60 16.76
N CYS A 196 0.85 1.18 15.65
CA CYS A 196 2.25 1.58 15.47
C CYS A 196 2.57 2.99 16.00
N LEU A 197 1.61 3.74 16.56
CA LEU A 197 1.88 5.07 17.15
C LEU A 197 2.85 5.02 18.34
N PRO A 198 2.66 4.13 19.33
CA PRO A 198 3.56 4.08 20.49
C PRO A 198 5.01 3.80 20.08
N THR A 199 5.19 2.88 19.14
CA THR A 199 6.51 2.55 18.58
C THR A 199 7.07 3.71 17.76
N GLY A 200 6.24 4.47 17.03
CA GLY A 200 6.68 5.69 16.34
C GLY A 200 7.20 6.78 17.28
N ILE A 201 6.47 7.06 18.37
CA ILE A 201 6.85 8.05 19.38
C ILE A 201 8.17 7.66 20.04
N LEU A 202 8.33 6.38 20.37
CA LEU A 202 9.55 5.90 21.01
C LEU A 202 10.74 5.90 20.04
N THR A 203 10.52 5.62 18.75
CA THR A 203 11.56 5.74 17.71
C THR A 203 12.04 7.19 17.57
N PHE A 204 11.10 8.15 17.62
CA PHE A 204 11.43 9.57 17.63
C PHE A 204 12.30 9.92 18.84
N TYR A 205 11.89 9.50 20.04
CA TYR A 205 12.66 9.74 21.25
C TYR A 205 14.09 9.19 21.15
N ILE A 206 14.24 7.92 20.74
CA ILE A 206 15.55 7.26 20.58
C ILE A 206 16.41 7.99 19.53
N SER A 207 15.82 8.44 18.43
CA SER A 207 16.56 9.10 17.33
C SER A 207 17.19 10.44 17.71
N PHE A 208 16.65 11.14 18.71
CA PHE A 208 17.05 12.50 19.09
C PHE A 208 17.70 12.62 20.48
N PHE A 209 17.41 11.71 21.43
CA PHE A 209 17.80 11.84 22.84
C PHE A 209 18.69 10.70 23.36
N GLU A 210 19.34 9.93 22.48
CA GLU A 210 20.29 8.83 22.78
C GLU A 210 21.11 9.05 24.07
N TYR A 211 20.93 8.22 25.11
CA TYR A 211 21.76 8.32 26.33
C TYR A 211 22.12 7.02 27.06
N MET A 212 21.60 5.83 26.70
CA MET A 212 21.89 4.57 27.44
C MET A 212 21.76 3.29 26.61
N SER A 213 22.53 2.25 26.97
CA SER A 213 22.53 0.91 26.32
C SER A 213 21.20 0.15 26.41
N ILE A 214 20.34 0.48 27.39
CA ILE A 214 18.99 -0.11 27.51
C ILE A 214 18.14 0.21 26.27
N TRP A 215 18.39 1.35 25.61
CA TRP A 215 17.62 1.79 24.44
C TRP A 215 17.80 0.90 23.22
N ASP A 216 18.93 0.18 23.07
CA ASP A 216 19.16 -0.74 21.97
C ASP A 216 18.21 -1.94 22.03
N THR A 217 18.04 -2.52 23.23
CA THR A 217 17.13 -3.65 23.46
C THR A 217 15.66 -3.24 23.28
N VAL A 218 15.32 -2.03 23.74
CA VAL A 218 13.98 -1.45 23.57
C VAL A 218 13.69 -1.22 22.08
N TYR A 219 14.65 -0.67 21.34
CA TYR A 219 14.53 -0.43 19.92
C TYR A 219 14.35 -1.73 19.11
N ASP A 220 15.15 -2.76 19.39
CA ASP A 220 15.03 -4.07 18.74
C ASP A 220 13.65 -4.71 18.98
N THR A 221 13.16 -4.64 20.22
CA THR A 221 11.82 -5.15 20.58
C THR A 221 10.71 -4.41 19.84
N MET A 222 10.83 -3.09 19.69
CA MET A 222 9.88 -2.30 18.93
C MET A 222 9.88 -2.64 17.45
N VAL A 223 11.05 -2.75 16.84
CA VAL A 223 11.20 -3.13 15.43
C VAL A 223 10.46 -4.44 15.19
N LYS A 224 10.69 -5.46 16.02
CA LYS A 224 10.00 -6.76 15.96
C LYS A 224 8.49 -6.62 16.10
N THR A 225 8.03 -5.76 17.01
CA THR A 225 6.60 -5.51 17.23
C THR A 225 5.96 -4.85 16.01
N ASN A 226 6.63 -3.89 15.36
CA ASN A 226 6.13 -3.28 14.12
C ASN A 226 6.02 -4.29 12.98
N TYR A 227 7.04 -5.13 12.80
CA TYR A 227 7.00 -6.17 11.78
C TYR A 227 5.90 -7.20 12.05
N PHE A 228 5.63 -7.52 13.32
CA PHE A 228 4.50 -8.37 13.70
C PHE A 228 3.17 -7.72 13.32
N ILE A 229 2.96 -6.45 13.69
CA ILE A 229 1.74 -5.70 13.33
C ILE A 229 1.56 -5.63 11.81
N LEU A 230 2.63 -5.33 11.07
CA LEU A 230 2.63 -5.29 9.60
C LEU A 230 2.30 -6.66 8.98
N SER A 231 2.81 -7.74 9.57
CA SER A 231 2.52 -9.11 9.16
C SER A 231 1.05 -9.47 9.40
N CYS A 232 0.49 -9.09 10.54
CA CYS A 232 -0.95 -9.25 10.81
C CYS A 232 -1.79 -8.46 9.79
N TYR A 233 -1.45 -7.20 9.52
CA TYR A 233 -2.15 -6.38 8.52
C TYR A 233 -2.11 -7.04 7.13
N THR A 234 -0.95 -7.51 6.70
CA THR A 234 -0.77 -8.11 5.37
C THR A 234 -1.52 -9.43 5.26
N LEU A 235 -1.43 -10.31 6.26
CA LEU A 235 -2.21 -11.54 6.34
C LEU A 235 -3.73 -11.27 6.30
N SER A 236 -4.22 -10.35 7.13
CA SER A 236 -5.63 -9.97 7.15
C SER A 236 -6.08 -9.39 5.80
N SER A 237 -5.25 -8.57 5.15
CA SER A 237 -5.56 -8.01 3.82
C SER A 237 -5.64 -9.08 2.74
N VAL A 238 -4.78 -10.10 2.82
CA VAL A 238 -4.74 -11.24 1.90
C VAL A 238 -5.95 -12.14 2.12
N ILE A 239 -6.27 -12.49 3.36
CA ILE A 239 -7.49 -13.24 3.70
C ILE A 239 -8.73 -12.51 3.19
N TYR A 240 -8.80 -11.19 3.43
CA TYR A 240 -9.90 -10.36 2.94
C TYR A 240 -9.98 -10.36 1.40
N ALA A 241 -8.84 -10.25 0.70
CA ALA A 241 -8.79 -10.33 -0.75
C ALA A 241 -9.23 -11.71 -1.26
N PHE A 242 -8.75 -12.82 -0.68
CA PHE A 242 -9.17 -14.17 -1.05
C PHE A 242 -10.65 -14.41 -0.77
N HIS A 243 -11.18 -13.96 0.36
CA HIS A 243 -12.60 -14.07 0.66
C HIS A 243 -13.44 -13.29 -0.36
N ARG A 244 -12.98 -12.10 -0.77
CA ARG A 244 -13.73 -11.23 -1.68
C ARG A 244 -13.59 -11.60 -3.16
N PHE A 245 -12.45 -12.15 -3.57
CA PHE A 245 -12.11 -12.44 -4.97
C PHE A 245 -11.92 -13.93 -5.30
N GLY A 246 -11.82 -14.82 -4.31
CA GLY A 246 -11.13 -16.10 -4.46
C GLY A 246 -11.94 -17.39 -4.59
N VAL A 247 -12.93 -17.74 -3.74
CA VAL A 247 -13.32 -19.18 -3.67
C VAL A 247 -14.82 -19.54 -3.61
N ILE A 248 -15.80 -18.63 -3.45
CA ILE A 248 -17.22 -19.06 -3.57
C ILE A 248 -18.05 -18.06 -4.37
N ARG A 249 -18.07 -18.24 -5.69
CA ARG A 249 -19.26 -17.88 -6.49
C ARG A 249 -19.51 -18.87 -7.63
N ASN A 250 -19.68 -20.14 -7.26
CA ASN A 250 -20.69 -21.01 -7.89
C ASN A 250 -22.10 -20.72 -7.31
N ARG A 251 -22.38 -19.46 -6.96
CA ARG A 251 -23.73 -19.03 -6.57
C ARG A 251 -24.28 -18.13 -7.66
N HIS A 252 -25.35 -18.63 -8.27
CA HIS A 252 -26.37 -17.88 -9.00
C HIS A 252 -26.34 -16.41 -8.59
N VAL A 253 -26.23 -15.55 -9.60
CA VAL A 253 -26.56 -14.14 -9.47
C VAL A 253 -28.06 -14.04 -9.18
N SER A 254 -28.48 -14.26 -7.93
CA SER A 254 -29.68 -13.59 -7.45
C SER A 254 -29.27 -12.14 -7.25
N VAL A 255 -29.78 -11.28 -8.13
CA VAL A 255 -29.77 -9.84 -7.94
C VAL A 255 -30.67 -9.58 -6.74
N THR A 256 -30.11 -9.61 -5.54
CA THR A 256 -30.77 -9.00 -4.39
C THR A 256 -30.70 -7.49 -4.60
N ILE A 257 -31.83 -6.93 -5.01
CA ILE A 257 -32.10 -5.50 -5.10
C ILE A 257 -32.26 -5.01 -3.66
N ASP A 258 -31.16 -4.90 -2.91
CA ASP A 258 -31.18 -4.22 -1.62
C ASP A 258 -30.87 -2.73 -1.83
N GLU A 259 -31.83 -1.88 -1.43
CA GLU A 259 -31.76 -0.42 -1.29
C GLU A 259 -31.47 0.40 -2.56
N VAL A 260 -32.02 -0.02 -3.70
CA VAL A 260 -31.92 0.75 -4.96
C VAL A 260 -33.04 1.81 -5.10
N VAL A 261 -34.06 1.77 -4.23
CA VAL A 261 -35.31 2.53 -4.42
C VAL A 261 -35.13 4.05 -4.28
N ASP A 262 -34.26 4.54 -3.38
CA ASP A 262 -34.06 5.99 -3.22
C ASP A 262 -33.04 6.60 -4.19
N GLU A 263 -31.94 5.89 -4.51
CA GLU A 263 -30.91 6.42 -5.42
C GLU A 263 -31.36 6.41 -6.90
N GLN A 264 -32.17 5.44 -7.33
CA GLN A 264 -32.74 5.43 -8.69
C GLN A 264 -33.77 6.54 -8.87
N LYS A 265 -34.62 6.75 -7.87
CA LYS A 265 -35.62 7.82 -7.92
C LYS A 265 -34.95 9.19 -8.10
N LEU A 266 -33.89 9.45 -7.34
CA LEU A 266 -33.09 10.68 -7.46
C LEU A 266 -32.45 10.87 -8.86
N HIS A 267 -32.04 9.78 -9.52
CA HIS A 267 -31.50 9.84 -10.88
C HIS A 267 -32.61 10.09 -11.92
N PHE A 268 -33.77 9.45 -11.78
CA PHE A 268 -34.91 9.66 -12.66
C PHE A 268 -35.55 11.04 -12.48
N ASP A 269 -35.62 11.55 -11.25
CA ASP A 269 -36.09 12.91 -10.96
C ASP A 269 -35.16 13.95 -11.60
N TYR A 270 -33.84 13.77 -11.48
CA TYR A 270 -32.87 14.64 -12.16
C TYR A 270 -32.98 14.58 -13.69
N LEU A 271 -33.13 13.38 -14.27
CA LEU A 271 -33.35 13.22 -15.71
C LEU A 271 -34.65 13.87 -16.17
N ALA A 272 -35.73 13.73 -15.39
CA ALA A 272 -37.02 14.36 -15.67
C ALA A 272 -36.92 15.88 -15.65
N ASP A 273 -36.25 16.47 -14.66
CA ASP A 273 -35.98 17.91 -14.58
C ASP A 273 -35.11 18.40 -15.75
N SER A 274 -34.07 17.64 -16.10
CA SER A 274 -33.21 17.96 -17.24
C SER A 274 -33.99 17.98 -18.56
N TRP A 275 -34.90 17.01 -18.78
CA TRP A 275 -35.73 16.94 -19.98
C TRP A 275 -36.83 17.99 -20.01
N ALA A 276 -37.40 18.33 -18.85
CA ALA A 276 -38.36 19.43 -18.71
C ALA A 276 -37.72 20.79 -19.05
N SER A 277 -36.47 21.02 -18.61
CA SER A 277 -35.74 22.26 -18.90
C SER A 277 -35.40 22.43 -20.40
N VAL A 278 -35.18 21.32 -21.12
CA VAL A 278 -34.93 21.31 -22.57
C VAL A 278 -36.22 21.61 -23.37
N LYS A 279 -37.39 21.15 -22.90
CA LYS A 279 -38.67 21.51 -23.53
C LYS A 279 -38.98 23.00 -23.39
N HIS A 280 -38.66 23.61 -22.24
CA HIS A 280 -38.88 25.04 -22.02
C HIS A 280 -37.99 25.94 -22.89
N LYS A 281 -36.80 25.47 -23.29
CA LYS A 281 -35.90 26.20 -24.21
C LYS A 281 -36.33 26.13 -25.68
N LYS A 282 -37.14 25.14 -26.07
CA LYS A 282 -37.68 25.01 -27.44
C LYS A 282 -39.03 25.69 -27.64
N SER A 283 -39.65 26.19 -26.58
CA SER A 283 -40.97 26.83 -26.60
C SER A 283 -40.93 28.35 -26.42
N LEU A 284 -39.74 28.97 -26.44
CA LEU A 284 -39.59 30.41 -26.52
C LEU A 284 -39.38 30.78 -28.00
N PRO A 285 -40.30 31.54 -28.61
CA PRO A 285 -40.18 32.00 -30.00
C PRO A 285 -39.02 32.96 -30.20
#